data_AF-Q1HCM2-F1
#
_entry.id   AF-Q1HCM2-F1
#
_cell.length_a   1.000
_cell.length_b   1.000
_cell.length_c   1.000
_cell.angle_alpha   90.00
_cell.angle_beta   90.00
_cell.angle_gamma   90.00
#
_symmetry.space_group_name_H-M   'P 1'
#
loop_
_entity.id
_entity.type
_entity.pdbx_description
1 polymer ?
#
loop_
_entity_poly.entity_id
_entity_poly.type
_entity_poly.pdbx_seq_one_letter_code
_entity_poly.pdbx_strand_id
1 'polypeptide(L)'
;FQLAVETFKRHYDDLQSHMDYIKNAIDSSLKSKGITAESPSSRSQSPRNDASGETVAATQSPPVAEKVERLCELMCSKGLRRYMYSNISDRAKLIEELPAALKLAKEPANFVLECIGRFYLQGRKAYASDSHMIPARQVSLLILESFLLMPD
;
A
#
# COMPACT_ATOMS: atom_id res chain seq x y z
N PHE A 1 -22.31 -44.13 -0.43
CA PHE A 1 -21.34 -43.64 0.58
C PHE A 1 -19.90 -43.73 0.07
N GLN A 2 -19.44 -44.89 -0.41
CA GLN A 2 -18.08 -45.11 -0.90
C GLN A 2 -17.64 -44.18 -2.04
N LEU A 3 -18.50 -43.96 -3.05
CA LEU A 3 -18.22 -43.02 -4.15
C LEU A 3 -18.00 -41.57 -3.69
N ALA A 4 -18.76 -41.13 -2.67
CA ALA A 4 -18.61 -39.78 -2.11
C ALA A 4 -17.28 -39.63 -1.35
N VAL A 5 -16.86 -40.67 -0.64
CA VAL A 5 -15.56 -40.71 0.06
C VAL A 5 -14.40 -40.70 -0.94
N GLU A 6 -14.49 -41.47 -2.03
CA GLU A 6 -13.47 -41.46 -3.09
C GLU A 6 -13.39 -40.12 -3.81
N THR A 7 -14.54 -39.49 -4.06
CA THR A 7 -14.62 -38.15 -4.68
C THR A 7 -13.98 -37.10 -3.76
N PHE A 8 -14.32 -37.11 -2.48
CA PHE A 8 -13.70 -36.24 -1.48
C PHE A 8 -12.19 -36.45 -1.41
N LYS A 9 -11.73 -37.70 -1.35
CA LYS A 9 -10.30 -38.03 -1.29
C LYS A 9 -9.55 -37.50 -2.51
N ARG A 10 -10.11 -37.67 -3.71
CA ARG A 10 -9.52 -37.12 -4.93
C ARG A 10 -9.40 -35.59 -4.88
N HIS A 11 -10.42 -34.89 -4.40
CA HIS A 11 -10.38 -33.44 -4.25
C HIS A 11 -9.36 -32.98 -3.19
N TYR A 12 -9.25 -33.72 -2.10
CA TYR A 12 -8.26 -33.46 -1.07
C TYR A 12 -6.84 -33.64 -1.60
N ASP A 13 -6.58 -34.74 -2.31
CA ASP A 13 -5.26 -35.03 -2.89
C ASP A 13 -4.86 -33.97 -3.93
N ASP A 14 -5.80 -33.52 -4.76
CA ASP A 14 -5.59 -32.44 -5.74
C ASP A 14 -5.25 -31.10 -5.06
N LEU A 15 -6.00 -30.75 -4.00
CA LEU A 15 -5.74 -29.56 -3.21
C LEU A 15 -4.36 -29.61 -2.53
N GLN A 16 -4.00 -30.76 -1.96
CA GLN A 16 -2.70 -30.97 -1.31
C GLN A 16 -1.56 -30.80 -2.32
N SER A 17 -1.68 -31.41 -3.51
CA SER A 17 -0.71 -31.27 -4.59
C SER A 17 -0.53 -29.80 -5.02
N HIS A 18 -1.62 -29.04 -5.09
CA HIS A 18 -1.56 -27.63 -5.44
C HIS A 18 -0.85 -26.78 -4.38
N MET A 19 -1.09 -27.06 -3.09
CA MET A 19 -0.41 -26.38 -1.98
C MET A 19 1.10 -26.68 -1.97
N ASP A 20 1.48 -27.93 -2.22
CA ASP A 20 2.88 -28.34 -2.32
C ASP A 20 3.58 -27.67 -3.52
N TYR A 21 2.89 -27.55 -4.65
CA TYR A 21 3.39 -26.80 -5.81
C TYR A 21 3.67 -25.33 -5.48
N ILE A 22 2.73 -24.64 -4.83
CA ILE A 22 2.91 -23.23 -4.41
C ILE A 22 4.14 -23.11 -3.51
N LYS A 23 4.26 -23.98 -2.51
CA LYS A 23 5.40 -23.97 -1.57
C LYS A 23 6.72 -24.12 -2.31
N ASN A 24 6.82 -25.11 -3.19
CA ASN A 24 8.01 -25.37 -3.98
C ASN A 24 8.37 -24.20 -4.92
N ALA A 25 7.37 -23.54 -5.51
CA ALA A 25 7.58 -22.38 -6.39
C ALA A 25 8.14 -21.18 -5.61
N ILE A 26 7.62 -20.92 -4.41
CA ILE A 26 8.12 -19.86 -3.52
C ILE A 26 9.56 -20.17 -3.09
N ASP A 27 9.83 -21.39 -2.62
CA ASP A 27 11.17 -21.80 -2.18
C ASP A 27 12.19 -21.71 -3.33
N SER A 28 11.79 -22.11 -4.54
CA SER A 28 12.62 -21.97 -5.75
C SER A 28 12.89 -20.50 -6.08
N SER A 29 11.89 -19.62 -5.94
CA SER A 29 12.05 -18.18 -6.17
C SER A 29 13.00 -17.55 -5.15
N LEU A 30 12.88 -17.91 -3.88
CA LEU A 30 13.77 -17.44 -2.81
C LEU A 30 15.21 -17.93 -3.01
N LYS A 31 15.38 -19.20 -3.35
CA LYS A 31 16.71 -19.78 -3.65
C LYS A 31 17.34 -19.14 -4.88
N SER A 32 16.56 -18.83 -5.91
CA SER A 32 17.03 -18.14 -7.12
C SER A 32 17.48 -16.70 -6.88
N LYS A 33 16.94 -16.04 -5.84
CA LYS A 33 17.28 -14.65 -5.47
C LYS A 33 18.42 -14.53 -4.45
N GLY A 34 19.00 -15.65 -4.01
CA GLY A 34 20.03 -15.68 -2.97
C GLY A 34 21.44 -16.02 -3.46
N ILE A 35 22.09 -15.14 -4.24
CA ILE A 35 23.57 -14.98 -4.43
C ILE A 35 23.74 -13.52 -4.95
N THR A 36 24.55 -12.58 -4.45
CA THR A 36 25.86 -12.64 -3.78
C THR A 36 26.05 -11.36 -2.95
N ALA A 37 26.49 -11.48 -1.71
CA ALA A 37 27.03 -10.37 -0.93
C ALA A 37 28.51 -10.20 -1.29
N GLU A 38 28.85 -9.20 -2.11
CA GLU A 38 30.21 -8.63 -2.16
C GLU A 38 30.13 -7.11 -2.43
N SER A 39 30.72 -6.35 -1.51
CA SER A 39 31.09 -4.93 -1.65
C SER A 39 32.55 -4.87 -2.12
N PRO A 40 32.97 -3.86 -2.89
CA PRO A 40 33.72 -2.78 -2.24
C PRO A 40 33.54 -1.35 -2.86
N SER A 41 33.33 -0.39 -1.95
CA SER A 41 34.16 0.82 -1.71
C SER A 41 34.54 1.83 -2.82
N SER A 42 34.28 3.11 -2.48
CA SER A 42 35.14 4.32 -2.66
C SER A 42 34.99 5.23 -3.90
N ARG A 43 34.43 6.45 -3.68
CA ARG A 43 35.18 7.73 -3.45
C ARG A 43 34.57 8.97 -4.16
N SER A 44 34.29 9.97 -3.31
CA SER A 44 34.27 11.44 -3.45
C SER A 44 34.14 12.14 -4.82
N GLN A 45 33.27 13.18 -4.90
CA GLN A 45 33.65 14.61 -4.79
C GLN A 45 32.46 15.56 -5.04
N SER A 46 32.29 16.53 -4.13
CA SER A 46 31.65 17.86 -4.29
C SER A 46 32.73 18.82 -4.88
N PRO A 47 32.49 20.00 -5.53
CA PRO A 47 31.67 21.12 -5.00
C PRO A 47 31.04 22.17 -5.96
N ARG A 48 30.01 22.87 -5.41
CA ARG A 48 29.64 24.32 -5.48
C ARG A 48 29.48 25.05 -6.83
N ASN A 49 28.42 25.87 -6.95
CA ASN A 49 28.53 27.34 -7.05
C ASN A 49 27.18 28.08 -6.92
N ASP A 50 27.33 29.36 -6.59
CA ASP A 50 26.47 30.34 -5.93
C ASP A 50 25.28 30.97 -6.70
N ALA A 51 24.23 31.24 -5.92
CA ALA A 51 23.50 32.50 -5.67
C ALA A 51 22.90 33.41 -6.77
N SER A 52 21.71 33.94 -6.39
CA SER A 52 21.05 35.22 -6.77
C SER A 52 19.97 35.13 -7.87
N GLY A 53 18.69 35.51 -7.66
CA GLY A 53 18.04 36.16 -6.51
C GLY A 53 16.49 36.23 -6.62
N GLU A 54 15.90 36.44 -5.43
CA GLU A 54 14.66 37.16 -5.05
C GLU A 54 13.22 36.78 -5.52
N THR A 55 12.47 36.20 -4.56
CA THR A 55 11.09 36.54 -4.04
C THR A 55 9.89 36.52 -5.02
N VAL A 56 8.76 35.86 -4.73
CA VAL A 56 7.85 35.96 -3.56
C VAL A 56 7.01 34.68 -3.40
N ALA A 57 6.60 34.41 -2.15
CA ALA A 57 5.49 33.55 -1.67
C ALA A 57 5.91 32.25 -0.98
N ALA A 58 6.23 32.42 0.31
CA ALA A 58 6.32 31.38 1.30
C ALA A 58 5.07 30.48 1.32
N THR A 59 5.27 29.19 1.13
CA THR A 59 4.54 28.18 1.89
C THR A 59 5.61 27.21 2.35
N GLN A 60 6.02 27.37 3.61
CA GLN A 60 6.78 26.34 4.32
C GLN A 60 5.99 25.05 4.15
N SER A 61 6.51 24.10 3.39
CA SER A 61 5.91 22.78 3.30
C SER A 61 5.96 22.19 4.70
N PRO A 62 4.81 21.93 5.34
CA PRO A 62 4.81 21.21 6.60
C PRO A 62 5.46 19.85 6.36
N PRO A 63 6.12 19.25 7.36
CA PRO A 63 6.55 17.86 7.28
C PRO A 63 5.35 17.00 6.86
N VAL A 64 5.64 16.00 6.03
CA VAL A 64 4.60 15.24 5.31
C VAL A 64 3.57 14.61 6.27
N ALA A 65 3.99 14.23 7.48
CA ALA A 65 3.14 13.77 8.57
C ALA A 65 2.09 14.82 9.00
N GLU A 66 2.50 16.08 9.23
CA GLU A 66 1.58 17.19 9.58
C GLU A 66 0.52 17.43 8.50
N LYS A 67 0.81 17.07 7.26
CA LYS A 67 -0.15 17.19 6.15
C LYS A 67 -1.23 16.11 6.23
N VAL A 68 -0.89 14.87 6.60
CA VAL A 68 -1.86 13.76 6.69
C VAL A 68 -2.77 13.90 7.89
N GLU A 69 -2.21 14.30 9.03
CA GLU A 69 -2.95 14.57 10.26
C GLU A 69 -4.03 15.62 10.03
N ARG A 70 -3.66 16.79 9.47
CA ARG A 70 -4.63 17.84 9.11
C ARG A 70 -5.71 17.36 8.14
N LEU A 71 -5.37 16.50 7.19
CA LEU A 71 -6.37 15.94 6.26
C LEU A 71 -7.38 15.04 6.99
N CYS A 72 -6.94 14.31 8.02
CA CYS A 72 -7.80 13.45 8.82
C CYS A 72 -8.65 14.25 9.82
N GLU A 73 -8.06 15.24 10.49
CA GLU A 73 -8.77 16.18 11.38
C GLU A 73 -9.89 16.92 10.64
N LEU A 74 -9.59 17.43 9.44
CA LEU A 74 -10.57 18.10 8.58
C LEU A 74 -11.51 17.14 7.84
N MET A 75 -11.36 15.82 8.04
CA MET A 75 -12.11 14.77 7.35
C MET A 75 -12.15 14.95 5.81
N CYS A 76 -11.02 15.39 5.22
CA CYS A 76 -10.92 15.69 3.80
C CYS A 76 -10.66 14.43 2.96
N SER A 77 -11.72 13.68 2.65
CA SER A 77 -11.62 12.35 2.04
C SER A 77 -10.97 12.37 0.65
N LYS A 78 -11.29 13.36 -0.16
CA LYS A 78 -10.67 13.59 -1.48
C LYS A 78 -9.18 13.96 -1.37
N GLY A 79 -8.82 14.74 -0.35
CA GLY A 79 -7.45 15.16 -0.10
C GLY A 79 -6.58 13.99 0.33
N LEU A 80 -7.07 13.18 1.27
CA LEU A 80 -6.38 11.99 1.74
C LEU A 80 -6.18 10.97 0.61
N ARG A 81 -7.23 10.69 -0.17
CA ARG A 81 -7.14 9.76 -1.32
C ARG A 81 -6.09 10.22 -2.35
N ARG A 82 -6.02 11.52 -2.64
CA ARG A 82 -5.01 12.09 -3.56
C ARG A 82 -3.61 11.98 -2.98
N TYR A 83 -3.44 12.33 -1.70
CA TYR A 83 -2.16 12.22 -1.01
C TYR A 83 -1.61 10.78 -1.08
N MET A 84 -2.44 9.80 -0.76
CA MET A 84 -2.03 8.40 -0.80
C MET A 84 -1.74 7.92 -2.21
N TYR A 85 -2.54 8.33 -3.19
CA TYR A 85 -2.28 7.99 -4.59
C TYR A 85 -0.89 8.47 -5.04
N SER A 86 -0.48 9.68 -4.63
CA SER A 86 0.85 10.22 -4.94
C SER A 86 1.99 9.52 -4.20
N ASN A 87 1.73 8.87 -3.07
CA ASN A 87 2.75 8.22 -2.23
C ASN A 87 2.61 6.68 -2.22
N ILE A 88 1.79 6.10 -3.10
CA ILE A 88 1.43 4.67 -3.05
C ILE A 88 2.65 3.74 -3.21
N SER A 89 3.70 4.21 -3.88
CA SER A 89 4.97 3.49 -4.03
C SER A 89 5.70 3.30 -2.70
N ASP A 90 5.52 4.23 -1.75
CA ASP A 90 6.09 4.18 -0.41
C ASP A 90 5.05 3.70 0.61
N ARG A 91 4.66 2.44 0.46
CA ARG A 91 3.65 1.81 1.32
C ARG A 91 4.07 1.79 2.79
N ALA A 92 5.37 1.62 3.08
CA ALA A 92 5.88 1.52 4.44
C ALA A 92 5.61 2.81 5.21
N LYS A 93 5.95 3.96 4.60
CA LYS A 93 5.65 5.28 5.16
C LYS A 93 4.16 5.49 5.42
N LEU A 94 3.31 5.11 4.46
CA LEU A 94 1.86 5.28 4.60
C LEU A 94 1.30 4.44 5.78
N ILE A 95 1.79 3.22 5.99
CA ILE A 95 1.33 2.39 7.12
C ILE A 95 1.84 2.90 8.46
N GLU A 96 2.99 3.55 8.49
CA GLU A 96 3.51 4.16 9.72
C GLU A 96 2.72 5.42 10.12
N GLU A 97 2.42 6.30 9.15
CA GLU A 97 1.79 7.61 9.42
C GLU A 97 0.26 7.54 9.55
N LEU A 98 -0.42 6.75 8.72
CA LEU A 98 -1.89 6.82 8.61
C LEU A 98 -2.66 6.35 9.84
N PRO A 99 -2.31 5.24 10.51
CA PRO A 99 -3.11 4.75 11.64
C PRO A 99 -3.23 5.77 12.76
N ALA A 100 -2.12 6.47 13.08
CA ALA A 100 -2.11 7.55 14.06
C ALA A 100 -2.93 8.76 13.57
N ALA A 101 -2.76 9.18 12.32
CA ALA A 101 -3.49 10.31 11.76
C ALA A 101 -5.01 10.07 11.68
N LEU A 102 -5.44 8.86 11.32
CA LEU A 102 -6.86 8.49 11.23
C LEU A 102 -7.58 8.59 12.58
N LYS A 103 -6.88 8.38 13.69
CA LYS A 103 -7.43 8.52 15.06
C LYS A 103 -7.83 9.96 15.39
N LEU A 104 -7.21 10.94 14.72
CA LEU A 104 -7.53 12.37 14.90
C LEU A 104 -8.86 12.76 14.24
N ALA A 105 -9.41 11.93 13.35
CA ALA A 105 -10.69 12.20 12.73
C ALA A 105 -11.83 12.08 13.77
N LYS A 106 -12.81 12.98 13.68
CA LYS A 106 -13.98 12.97 14.58
C LYS A 106 -14.78 11.66 14.48
N GLU A 107 -14.93 11.13 13.27
CA GLU A 107 -15.65 9.88 12.99
C GLU A 107 -14.83 8.99 12.05
N PRO A 108 -13.80 8.28 12.54
CA PRO A 108 -12.83 7.59 11.70
C PRO A 108 -13.44 6.52 10.78
N ALA A 109 -14.42 5.76 11.27
CA ALA A 109 -15.07 4.72 10.47
C ALA A 109 -15.86 5.30 9.28
N ASN A 110 -16.64 6.37 9.52
CA ASN A 110 -17.37 7.05 8.45
C ASN A 110 -16.40 7.73 7.47
N PHE A 111 -15.35 8.36 8.00
CA PHE A 111 -14.31 8.98 7.19
C PHE A 111 -13.63 7.98 6.25
N VAL A 112 -13.26 6.80 6.75
CA VAL A 112 -12.66 5.72 5.96
C VAL A 112 -13.62 5.23 4.88
N LEU A 113 -14.91 5.06 5.21
CA LEU A 113 -15.92 4.67 4.23
C LEU A 113 -16.06 5.69 3.09
N GLU A 114 -16.04 6.99 3.40
CA GLU A 114 -15.99 8.05 2.40
C GLU A 114 -14.70 7.99 1.58
N CYS A 115 -13.57 7.74 2.24
CA CYS A 115 -12.25 7.67 1.61
C CYS A 115 -12.09 6.50 0.64
N ILE A 116 -12.68 5.34 0.88
CA ILE A 116 -12.67 4.23 -0.08
C ILE A 116 -13.68 4.44 -1.22
N GLY A 117 -14.73 5.24 -0.97
CA GLY A 117 -15.76 5.50 -1.95
C GLY A 117 -16.51 4.24 -2.35
N ARG A 118 -16.66 4.01 -3.65
CA ARG A 118 -17.50 2.93 -4.18
C ARG A 118 -16.72 1.87 -4.95
N PHE A 119 -15.40 1.74 -4.74
CA PHE A 119 -14.55 0.83 -5.51
C PHE A 119 -14.98 -0.66 -5.44
N TYR A 120 -15.72 -1.04 -4.40
CA TYR A 120 -16.22 -2.41 -4.23
C TYR A 120 -17.45 -2.72 -5.11
N LEU A 121 -18.04 -1.72 -5.79
CA LEU A 121 -19.16 -1.92 -6.70
C LEU A 121 -18.71 -2.33 -8.11
N GLN A 122 -17.43 -2.15 -8.43
CA GLN A 122 -16.89 -2.44 -9.76
C GLN A 122 -16.61 -3.95 -9.89
N GLY A 123 -17.12 -4.54 -10.98
CA GLY A 123 -16.86 -5.94 -11.29
C GLY A 123 -15.43 -6.20 -11.78
N ARG A 124 -15.03 -7.48 -11.84
CA ARG A 124 -13.67 -7.92 -12.21
C ARG A 124 -13.09 -7.27 -13.48
N LYS A 125 -13.95 -6.98 -14.46
CA LYS A 125 -13.55 -6.40 -15.76
C LYS A 125 -12.97 -4.99 -15.61
N ALA A 126 -13.36 -4.23 -14.59
CA ALA A 126 -12.80 -2.92 -14.31
C ALA A 126 -11.33 -2.97 -13.87
N TYR A 127 -10.83 -4.14 -13.50
CA TYR A 127 -9.48 -4.38 -12.97
C TYR A 127 -8.65 -5.28 -13.89
N ALA A 128 -8.97 -5.30 -15.19
CA ALA A 128 -8.09 -5.90 -16.17
C ALA A 128 -6.68 -5.27 -16.08
N SER A 129 -5.66 -6.03 -16.46
CA SER A 129 -4.28 -5.57 -16.54
C SER A 129 -4.21 -4.20 -17.24
N ASP A 130 -3.50 -3.26 -16.62
CA ASP A 130 -3.33 -1.86 -17.04
C ASP A 130 -4.51 -0.90 -16.80
N SER A 131 -5.55 -1.32 -16.06
CA SER A 131 -6.61 -0.41 -15.65
C SER A 131 -6.13 0.62 -14.63
N HIS A 132 -6.41 1.90 -14.91
CA HIS A 132 -6.24 3.02 -13.96
C HIS A 132 -7.04 2.85 -12.64
N MET A 133 -7.99 1.91 -12.61
CA MET A 133 -8.73 1.55 -11.41
C MET A 133 -7.89 0.73 -10.41
N ILE A 134 -6.80 0.10 -10.86
CA ILE A 134 -5.95 -0.74 -10.00
C ILE A 134 -5.28 0.11 -8.91
N PRO A 135 -4.56 1.21 -9.21
CA PRO A 135 -3.97 2.05 -8.16
C PRO A 135 -5.02 2.67 -7.24
N ALA A 136 -6.17 3.10 -7.78
CA ALA A 136 -7.27 3.63 -6.97
C ALA A 136 -7.81 2.59 -5.96
N ARG A 137 -7.90 1.33 -6.38
CA ARG A 137 -8.26 0.20 -5.50
C ARG A 137 -7.18 -0.08 -4.47
N GLN A 138 -5.90 -0.07 -4.86
CA GLN A 138 -4.78 -0.26 -3.93
C GLN A 138 -4.76 0.81 -2.83
N VAL A 139 -4.97 2.09 -3.19
CA VAL A 139 -5.12 3.18 -2.19
C VAL A 139 -6.27 2.87 -1.25
N SER A 140 -7.43 2.47 -1.77
CA SER A 140 -8.60 2.18 -0.95
C SER A 140 -8.37 1.01 0.01
N LEU A 141 -7.68 -0.04 -0.43
CA LEU A 141 -7.30 -1.17 0.41
C LEU A 141 -6.30 -0.76 1.49
N LEU A 142 -5.34 0.10 1.16
CA LEU A 142 -4.37 0.60 2.11
C LEU A 142 -5.02 1.45 3.21
N ILE A 143 -6.03 2.25 2.88
CA ILE A 143 -6.82 3.01 3.87
C ILE A 143 -7.53 2.06 4.84
N LEU A 144 -8.14 0.99 4.32
CA LEU A 144 -8.79 -0.03 5.15
C LEU A 144 -7.78 -0.74 6.06
N GLU A 145 -6.62 -1.10 5.52
CA GLU A 145 -5.54 -1.71 6.29
C GLU A 145 -5.06 -0.77 7.41
N SER A 146 -4.79 0.49 7.12
CA SER A 146 -4.39 1.48 8.12
C SER A 146 -5.45 1.70 9.19
N PHE A 147 -6.74 1.63 8.83
CA PHE A 147 -7.84 1.71 9.81
C PHE A 147 -7.87 0.51 10.75
N LEU A 148 -7.59 -0.71 10.24
CA LEU A 148 -7.52 -1.92 11.06
C LEU A 148 -6.27 -1.97 11.95
N LEU A 149 -5.22 -1.25 11.57
CA LEU A 149 -3.97 -1.10 12.34
C LEU A 149 -4.00 0.09 13.31
N MET A 150 -5.14 0.78 13.45
CA MET A 150 -5.26 1.91 14.36
C MET A 150 -4.99 1.46 15.81
N PRO A 151 -4.10 2.15 16.54
CA PRO A 151 -3.84 1.83 17.94
C PRO A 151 -5.05 2.19 18.80
N ASP A 152 -5.42 1.28 19.71
CA ASP A 152 -6.49 1.48 20.71
C ASP A 152 -6.29 2.77 21.52
#